data_AF-A0A1J5I9U2-F1
#
_entry.id   AF-A0A1J5I9U2-F1
#
_cell.length_a   1.000
_cell.length_b   1.000
_cell.length_c   1.000
_cell.angle_alpha   90.00
_cell.angle_beta   90.00
_cell.angle_gamma   90.00
#
_symmetry.space_group_name_H-M   'P 1'
#
loop_
_entity.id
_entity.type
_entity.pdbx_description
1 polymer ?
#
loop_
_entity_poly.entity_id
_entity_poly.type
_entity_poly.pdbx_seq_one_letter_code
_entity_poly.pdbx_strand_id
1 'polypeptide(L)'
;MKGIRERPHRLLGALGRRERRHVTQINGVKESMSVKPTTTNMTDRSTSSDALSSPATWDKQRMRDNLVAHFEGKVRRGEARVPVERLIMQVGRDSLFQDLLARWDGLDGRQRVNAWRDLLRLCDRHAAEVMPTCIRCGECCRHGSPTLQTEDLDLLRANRIALDQLVTLRRGEPVQSQQADRPFFLLDERIKIREGTGTQECVFLDSEQFACRIYQDRPVQCRAQACWDSSATQELAQQPYLTRRDLFADVPLLLDLIKEHDQRCAFARLDGAIKKLAENGAREPDELLELLNYEEHFRDFVAAQLNIPEDMRPLVFGRSFADLLPLYGITVRIEADGSRVLVAT
;
A
#
# COMPACT_ATOMS: atom_id res chain seq x y z
N MET A 1 -36.73 -24.30 -41.40
CA MET A 1 -35.81 -25.28 -41.99
C MET A 1 -34.42 -24.67 -42.08
N LYS A 2 -33.43 -25.30 -41.40
CA LYS A 2 -31.97 -25.38 -41.64
C LYS A 2 -31.22 -24.10 -42.10
N GLY A 3 -30.12 -23.66 -41.49
CA GLY A 3 -29.25 -24.33 -40.51
C GLY A 3 -28.08 -23.44 -40.03
N ILE A 4 -27.55 -23.87 -38.90
CA ILE A 4 -26.42 -23.36 -38.11
C ILE A 4 -25.08 -23.70 -38.77
N ARG A 5 -24.06 -22.84 -38.60
CA ARG A 5 -22.62 -23.14 -38.43
C ARG A 5 -21.87 -21.83 -38.14
N GLU A 6 -21.61 -21.51 -36.87
CA GLU A 6 -20.36 -21.77 -36.13
C GLU A 6 -19.12 -20.98 -36.62
N ARG A 7 -18.69 -20.01 -35.79
CA ARG A 7 -17.31 -19.50 -35.72
C ARG A 7 -16.45 -20.54 -34.97
N PRO A 8 -15.10 -20.43 -35.03
CA PRO A 8 -14.44 -20.13 -33.76
C PRO A 8 -13.18 -19.24 -33.82
N HIS A 9 -13.12 -18.34 -32.83
CA HIS A 9 -11.99 -18.05 -31.93
C HIS A 9 -10.54 -18.22 -32.42
N ARG A 10 -9.83 -17.10 -32.55
CA ARG A 10 -8.38 -16.99 -32.34
C ARG A 10 -8.06 -15.64 -31.70
N LEU A 11 -7.49 -15.71 -30.49
CA LEU A 11 -6.77 -14.69 -29.70
C LEU A 11 -7.29 -14.65 -28.25
N LEU A 12 -6.99 -15.70 -27.49
CA LEU A 12 -6.92 -15.76 -26.02
C LEU A 12 -6.47 -17.20 -25.69
N GLY A 13 -5.16 -17.42 -25.74
CA GLY A 13 -4.59 -18.76 -25.65
C GLY A 13 -3.08 -18.71 -25.53
N ALA A 14 -2.57 -18.03 -24.50
CA ALA A 14 -1.17 -18.07 -24.12
C ALA A 14 -0.97 -17.70 -22.64
N LEU A 15 -1.74 -18.33 -21.74
CA LEU A 15 -1.44 -18.35 -20.31
C LEU A 15 -1.70 -19.76 -19.79
N GLY A 16 -0.64 -20.43 -19.33
CA GLY A 16 -0.74 -21.71 -18.62
C GLY A 16 0.05 -22.84 -19.26
N ARG A 17 1.32 -22.97 -18.85
CA ARG A 17 2.02 -24.26 -18.64
C ARG A 17 3.36 -23.98 -17.94
N ARG A 18 3.41 -24.20 -16.63
CA ARG A 18 4.66 -24.52 -15.94
C ARG A 18 4.52 -25.89 -15.31
N GLU A 19 5.38 -26.79 -15.78
CA GLU A 19 5.55 -28.16 -15.34
C GLU A 19 5.93 -28.21 -13.86
N ARG A 20 5.31 -29.16 -13.14
CA ARG A 20 5.78 -29.59 -11.82
C ARG A 20 7.14 -30.26 -12.01
N ARG A 21 8.21 -29.66 -11.46
CA ARG A 21 9.48 -30.36 -11.24
C ARG A 21 9.66 -30.59 -9.75
N HIS A 22 9.79 -31.87 -9.39
CA HIS A 22 10.26 -32.32 -8.10
C HIS A 22 11.61 -31.66 -7.77
N VAL A 23 11.71 -31.09 -6.56
CA VAL A 23 12.98 -30.69 -5.96
C VAL A 23 13.12 -31.42 -4.63
N THR A 24 14.18 -32.22 -4.58
CA THR A 24 14.70 -33.00 -3.47
C THR A 24 15.01 -32.13 -2.26
N GLN A 25 14.62 -32.58 -1.07
CA GLN A 25 15.00 -31.98 0.22
C GLN A 25 16.53 -31.94 0.37
N ILE A 26 17.08 -30.77 0.65
CA ILE A 26 18.42 -30.61 1.20
C ILE A 26 18.26 -29.79 2.48
N ASN A 27 18.55 -30.43 3.62
CA ASN A 27 18.58 -29.81 4.94
C ASN A 27 19.74 -28.80 5.01
N GLY A 28 19.42 -27.56 5.36
CA GLY A 28 20.39 -26.51 5.63
C GLY A 28 19.80 -25.48 6.60
N VAL A 29 20.28 -25.51 7.84
CA VAL A 29 19.92 -24.60 8.92
C VAL A 29 20.28 -23.16 8.54
N LYS A 30 19.29 -22.25 8.57
CA LYS A 30 19.51 -20.80 8.58
C LYS A 30 18.58 -20.15 9.60
N GLU A 31 19.17 -19.60 10.66
CA GLU A 31 18.50 -18.72 11.59
C GLU A 31 18.11 -17.42 10.88
N SER A 32 16.81 -17.20 10.70
CA SER A 32 16.22 -15.97 10.20
C SER A 32 15.72 -15.12 11.38
N MET A 33 16.23 -13.90 11.49
CA MET A 33 15.68 -12.87 12.39
C MET A 33 14.27 -12.50 11.92
N SER A 34 13.26 -13.02 12.60
CA SER A 34 11.86 -12.63 12.43
C SER A 34 11.56 -11.47 13.38
N VAL A 35 11.47 -10.26 12.85
CA VAL A 35 10.85 -9.13 13.55
C VAL A 35 9.39 -9.10 13.10
N LYS A 36 8.49 -9.53 13.97
CA LYS A 36 7.04 -9.44 13.72
C LYS A 36 6.60 -7.97 13.83
N PRO A 37 5.77 -7.45 12.91
CA PRO A 37 5.18 -6.14 13.05
C PRO A 37 4.15 -6.19 14.17
N THR A 38 4.41 -5.48 15.27
CA THR A 38 3.45 -5.33 16.37
C THR A 38 2.68 -4.04 16.16
N THR A 39 1.44 -4.15 15.71
CA THR A 39 0.44 -3.08 15.79
C THR A 39 0.28 -2.70 17.27
N THR A 40 0.84 -1.57 17.68
CA THR A 40 0.74 -1.09 19.06
C THR A 40 -0.36 -0.05 19.13
N ASN A 41 -1.49 -0.45 19.73
CA ASN A 41 -2.50 0.45 20.22
C ASN A 41 -1.87 1.47 21.18
N MET A 42 -2.18 2.75 20.97
CA MET A 42 -1.94 3.84 21.91
C MET A 42 -2.77 3.59 23.18
N THR A 43 -2.22 2.84 24.13
CA THR A 43 -2.62 2.90 25.53
C THR A 43 -1.39 2.92 26.42
N ASP A 44 -1.22 4.07 27.06
CA ASP A 44 -0.55 4.34 28.33
C ASP A 44 0.30 3.18 28.89
N ARG A 45 1.60 3.17 28.56
CA ARG A 45 2.57 2.24 29.16
C ARG A 45 3.58 2.99 30.02
N SER A 46 3.33 2.87 31.32
CA SER A 46 4.30 2.75 32.42
C SER A 46 5.40 3.81 32.50
N THR A 47 5.17 4.80 33.35
CA THR A 47 6.20 5.63 33.95
C THR A 47 7.05 4.84 34.97
N SER A 48 8.38 4.88 34.77
CA SER A 48 9.36 5.34 35.79
C SER A 48 10.43 4.43 36.46
N SER A 49 10.72 3.18 36.06
CA SER A 49 11.96 2.51 36.57
C SER A 49 12.92 1.97 35.51
N ASP A 50 12.42 1.42 34.40
CA ASP A 50 13.29 0.75 33.42
C ASP A 50 14.05 1.69 32.48
N ALA A 51 13.50 2.88 32.21
CA ALA A 51 14.07 3.89 31.31
C ALA A 51 15.37 4.57 31.85
N LEU A 52 15.75 4.28 33.10
CA LEU A 52 16.88 4.89 33.81
C LEU A 52 18.08 3.95 34.00
N SER A 53 18.01 2.71 33.50
CA SER A 53 19.14 1.78 33.58
C SER A 53 20.33 2.29 32.75
N SER A 54 21.51 2.36 33.36
CA SER A 54 22.73 2.81 32.69
C SER A 54 23.10 1.86 31.54
N PRO A 55 23.67 2.36 30.41
CA PRO A 55 24.22 1.50 29.35
C PRO A 55 25.21 0.44 29.86
N ALA A 56 25.82 0.67 31.03
CA ALA A 56 26.70 -0.28 31.69
C ALA A 56 26.07 -1.66 31.94
N THR A 57 24.75 -1.75 32.10
CA THR A 57 24.05 -3.00 32.44
C THR A 57 23.21 -3.57 31.29
N TRP A 58 23.16 -2.89 30.14
CA TRP A 58 22.33 -3.32 29.03
C TRP A 58 22.88 -4.56 28.34
N ASP A 59 22.01 -5.52 28.07
CA ASP A 59 22.27 -6.54 27.05
C ASP A 59 22.12 -5.94 25.63
N LYS A 60 22.40 -6.77 24.62
CA LYS A 60 22.34 -6.37 23.22
C LYS A 60 20.94 -5.98 22.75
N GLN A 61 19.90 -6.62 23.27
CA GLN A 61 18.52 -6.31 22.88
C GLN A 61 18.13 -4.94 23.42
N ARG A 62 18.40 -4.69 24.70
CA ARG A 62 18.15 -3.42 25.37
C ARG A 62 18.91 -2.28 24.71
N MET A 63 20.15 -2.51 24.28
CA MET A 63 20.92 -1.51 23.52
C MET A 63 20.23 -1.15 22.19
N ARG A 64 19.74 -2.15 21.44
CA ARG A 64 18.99 -1.91 20.19
C ARG A 64 17.69 -1.15 20.44
N ASP A 65 16.91 -1.54 21.45
CA ASP A 65 15.65 -0.87 21.78
C ASP A 65 15.88 0.60 22.14
N ASN A 66 16.93 0.91 22.90
CA ASN A 66 17.31 2.29 23.21
C ASN A 66 17.80 3.07 21.98
N LEU A 67 18.43 2.40 21.01
CA LEU A 67 18.83 3.02 19.74
C LEU A 67 17.60 3.42 18.92
N VAL A 68 16.60 2.55 18.85
CA VAL A 68 15.30 2.84 18.20
C VAL A 68 14.64 4.04 18.87
N ALA A 69 14.49 3.99 20.20
CA ALA A 69 13.89 5.09 20.98
C ALA A 69 14.64 6.42 20.81
N HIS A 70 15.98 6.38 20.67
CA HIS A 70 16.77 7.57 20.37
C HIS A 70 16.40 8.17 19.00
N PHE A 71 16.28 7.35 17.95
CA PHE A 71 15.87 7.80 16.62
C PHE A 71 14.43 8.31 16.59
N GLU A 72 13.50 7.63 17.24
CA GLU A 72 12.12 8.11 17.41
C GLU A 72 12.10 9.50 18.06
N GLY A 73 12.92 9.71 19.09
CA GLY A 73 13.08 11.01 19.73
C GLY A 73 13.59 12.08 18.77
N LYS A 74 14.57 11.75 17.92
CA LYS A 74 15.10 12.69 16.90
C LYS A 74 14.06 13.08 15.87
N VAL A 75 13.34 12.09 15.32
CA VAL A 75 12.27 12.34 14.34
C VAL A 75 11.18 13.21 14.96
N ARG A 76 10.76 12.90 16.20
CA ARG A 76 9.75 13.70 16.93
C ARG A 76 10.18 15.15 17.17
N ARG A 77 11.47 15.40 17.39
CA ARG A 77 12.03 16.76 17.56
C ARG A 77 12.36 17.46 16.23
N GLY A 78 12.13 16.82 15.08
CA GLY A 78 12.47 17.37 13.77
C GLY A 78 13.98 17.40 13.48
N GLU A 79 14.80 16.69 14.26
CA GLU A 79 16.25 16.61 14.09
C GLU A 79 16.66 15.63 12.99
N ALA A 80 15.74 14.76 12.57
CA ALA A 80 15.92 13.85 11.44
C ALA A 80 14.76 14.03 10.46
N ARG A 81 15.07 14.15 9.17
CA ARG A 81 14.10 14.36 8.09
C ARG A 81 13.63 13.07 7.42
N VAL A 82 14.00 11.92 7.97
CA VAL A 82 13.69 10.60 7.40
C VAL A 82 13.09 9.67 8.44
N PRO A 83 12.36 8.62 8.01
CA PRO A 83 11.78 7.63 8.91
C PRO A 83 12.82 6.88 9.75
N VAL A 84 12.38 6.39 10.92
CA VAL A 84 13.22 5.69 11.89
C VAL A 84 13.79 4.40 11.30
N GLU A 85 12.98 3.63 10.58
CA GLU A 85 13.33 2.39 9.90
C GLU A 85 14.49 2.59 8.94
N ARG A 86 14.50 3.75 8.26
CA ARG A 86 15.59 4.13 7.36
C ARG A 86 16.88 4.36 8.15
N LEU A 87 16.82 5.11 9.25
CA LEU A 87 17.98 5.41 10.10
C LEU A 87 18.57 4.13 10.69
N ILE A 88 17.72 3.23 11.17
CA ILE A 88 18.12 1.90 11.66
C ILE A 88 18.85 1.12 10.59
N MET A 89 18.33 1.09 9.36
CA MET A 89 19.00 0.38 8.26
C MET A 89 20.32 1.04 7.83
N GLN A 90 20.43 2.37 7.89
CA GLN A 90 21.67 3.09 7.59
C GLN A 90 22.74 2.77 8.63
N VAL A 91 22.43 2.94 9.92
CA VAL A 91 23.34 2.58 11.01
C VAL A 91 23.64 1.10 11.02
N GLY A 92 22.65 0.26 10.72
CA GLY A 92 22.81 -1.19 10.58
C GLY A 92 23.81 -1.61 9.50
N ARG A 93 24.15 -0.75 8.54
CA ARG A 93 25.18 -1.03 7.52
C ARG A 93 26.53 -0.39 7.85
N ASP A 94 26.61 0.37 8.94
CA ASP A 94 27.83 1.05 9.36
C ASP A 94 28.81 0.08 10.04
N SER A 95 30.07 0.12 9.63
CA SER A 95 31.11 -0.76 10.18
C SER A 95 31.32 -0.59 11.69
N LEU A 96 31.18 0.63 12.22
CA LEU A 96 31.33 0.89 13.65
C LEU A 96 30.17 0.23 14.43
N PHE A 97 28.96 0.35 13.92
CA PHE A 97 27.80 -0.30 14.53
C PHE A 97 27.95 -1.83 14.51
N GLN A 98 28.35 -2.40 13.37
CA GLN A 98 28.54 -3.84 13.22
C GLN A 98 29.62 -4.38 14.16
N ASP A 99 30.74 -3.68 14.28
CA ASP A 99 31.79 -4.02 15.24
C ASP A 99 31.23 -3.97 16.67
N LEU A 100 30.67 -2.82 17.10
CA LEU A 100 30.12 -2.68 18.45
C LEU A 100 29.06 -3.73 18.78
N LEU A 101 28.21 -4.08 17.82
CA LEU A 101 27.19 -5.11 17.97
C LEU A 101 27.79 -6.50 18.20
N ALA A 102 28.88 -6.84 17.51
CA ALA A 102 29.54 -8.13 17.63
C ALA A 102 30.21 -8.32 18.99
N ARG A 103 30.82 -7.26 19.54
CA ARG A 103 31.58 -7.30 20.81
C ARG A 103 30.77 -6.88 22.04
N TRP A 104 29.54 -6.39 21.89
CA TRP A 104 28.73 -5.80 22.98
C TRP A 104 28.70 -6.63 24.27
N ASP A 105 28.45 -7.93 24.14
CA ASP A 105 28.28 -8.81 25.29
C ASP A 105 29.60 -9.03 26.06
N GLY A 106 30.75 -8.86 25.40
CA GLY A 106 32.08 -8.94 26.00
C GLY A 106 32.60 -7.62 26.57
N LEU A 107 31.84 -6.52 26.44
CA LEU A 107 32.22 -5.22 27.00
C LEU A 107 31.89 -5.15 28.50
N ASP A 108 32.82 -4.60 29.27
CA ASP A 108 32.53 -4.20 30.65
C ASP A 108 31.61 -2.96 30.72
N GLY A 109 31.11 -2.64 31.91
CA GLY A 109 30.16 -1.54 32.09
C GLY A 109 30.68 -0.18 31.64
N ARG A 110 31.97 0.13 31.82
CA ARG A 110 32.58 1.39 31.39
C ARG A 110 32.73 1.42 29.87
N GLN A 111 33.12 0.29 29.28
CA GLN A 111 33.22 0.13 27.84
C GLN A 111 31.85 0.26 27.15
N ARG A 112 30.78 -0.30 27.72
CA ARG A 112 29.41 -0.12 27.19
C ARG A 112 28.94 1.33 27.21
N VAL A 113 29.24 2.08 28.27
CA VAL A 113 28.92 3.52 28.33
C VAL A 113 29.67 4.32 27.26
N ASN A 114 30.94 4.01 27.03
CA ASN A 114 31.71 4.67 25.97
C ASN A 114 31.20 4.27 24.57
N ALA A 115 30.96 2.98 24.33
CA ALA A 115 30.39 2.48 23.09
C ALA A 115 29.04 3.12 22.79
N TRP A 116 28.18 3.28 23.81
CA TRP A 116 26.90 3.97 23.66
C TRP A 116 27.08 5.44 23.24
N ARG A 117 28.04 6.16 23.84
CA ARG A 117 28.35 7.54 23.42
C ARG A 117 28.78 7.61 21.95
N ASP A 118 29.57 6.64 21.50
CA ASP A 118 30.01 6.57 20.10
C ASP A 118 28.85 6.21 19.16
N LEU A 119 27.93 5.33 19.58
CA LEU A 119 26.68 5.05 18.87
C LEU A 119 25.80 6.29 18.74
N LEU A 120 25.65 7.10 19.79
CA LEU A 120 24.87 8.34 19.72
C LEU A 120 25.45 9.33 18.69
N ARG A 121 26.78 9.50 18.68
CA ARG A 121 27.46 10.33 17.67
C ARG A 121 27.29 9.77 16.25
N LEU A 122 27.29 8.45 16.11
CA LEU A 122 27.02 7.79 14.85
C LEU A 122 25.59 8.07 14.37
N CYS A 123 24.61 7.98 15.27
CA CYS A 123 23.22 8.32 14.99
C CYS A 123 23.04 9.78 14.56
N ASP A 124 23.68 10.72 15.25
CA ASP A 124 23.65 12.15 14.90
C ASP A 124 24.13 12.37 13.47
N ARG A 125 25.22 11.70 13.06
CA ARG A 125 25.76 11.79 11.70
C ARG A 125 24.80 11.23 10.66
N HIS A 126 24.27 10.02 10.88
CA HIS A 126 23.33 9.38 9.93
C HIS A 126 21.99 10.13 9.84
N ALA A 127 21.57 10.82 10.90
CA ALA A 127 20.40 11.69 10.89
C ALA A 127 20.64 12.98 10.07
N ALA A 128 21.86 13.52 10.08
CA ALA A 128 22.22 14.72 9.34
C ALA A 128 22.57 14.45 7.86
N GLU A 129 23.30 13.37 7.58
CA GLU A 129 23.85 13.03 6.27
C GLU A 129 23.01 11.96 5.56
N VAL A 130 21.77 12.31 5.21
CA VAL A 130 20.88 11.37 4.54
C VAL A 130 21.31 11.16 3.09
N MET A 131 21.63 9.91 2.72
CA MET A 131 21.91 9.57 1.32
C MET A 131 20.70 9.88 0.41
N PRO A 132 20.86 10.62 -0.70
CA PRO A 132 19.76 11.02 -1.56
C PRO A 132 19.34 9.88 -2.53
N THR A 133 19.12 8.69 -2.00
CA THR A 133 18.65 7.51 -2.75
C THR A 133 17.78 6.61 -1.89
N CYS A 134 16.91 5.83 -2.54
CA CYS A 134 16.09 4.83 -1.86
C CYS A 134 16.96 3.64 -1.43
N ILE A 135 17.08 3.44 -0.11
CA ILE A 135 17.87 2.34 0.48
C ILE A 135 17.10 1.03 0.65
N ARG A 136 15.85 0.99 0.14
CA ARG A 136 14.90 -0.13 0.26
C ARG A 136 14.56 -0.45 1.71
N CYS A 137 14.13 0.58 2.46
CA CYS A 137 13.63 0.39 3.83
C CYS A 137 12.17 -0.10 3.89
N GLY A 138 11.45 -0.08 2.78
CA GLY A 138 10.06 -0.51 2.72
C GLY A 138 9.06 0.51 3.28
N GLU A 139 9.51 1.55 3.97
CA GLU A 139 8.64 2.48 4.70
C GLU A 139 7.57 3.14 3.83
N CYS A 140 7.96 3.75 2.70
CA CYS A 140 6.98 4.33 1.79
C CYS A 140 6.06 3.27 1.17
N CYS A 141 6.56 2.04 0.96
CA CYS A 141 5.79 0.94 0.41
C CYS A 141 4.75 0.39 1.39
N ARG A 142 4.97 0.51 2.71
CA ARG A 142 3.98 0.10 3.74
C ARG A 142 2.83 1.09 3.87
N HIS A 143 3.13 2.35 3.60
CA HIS A 143 2.19 3.46 3.69
C HIS A 143 1.28 3.61 2.46
N GLY A 144 1.70 3.10 1.31
CA GLY A 144 0.87 3.14 0.13
C GLY A 144 1.60 2.66 -1.13
N SER A 145 0.82 2.23 -2.10
CA SER A 145 1.31 1.92 -3.44
C SER A 145 1.35 3.17 -4.35
N PRO A 146 2.19 3.17 -5.40
CA PRO A 146 2.27 4.30 -6.32
C PRO A 146 1.05 4.41 -7.23
N THR A 147 0.65 5.64 -7.52
CA THR A 147 -0.20 6.07 -8.62
C THR A 147 0.67 6.25 -9.87
N LEU A 148 0.20 5.77 -11.00
CA LEU A 148 0.91 5.75 -12.27
C LEU A 148 0.70 7.07 -13.03
N GLN A 149 1.78 7.59 -13.61
CA GLN A 149 1.72 8.69 -14.58
C GLN A 149 1.66 8.15 -16.01
N THR A 150 1.32 9.00 -16.98
CA THR A 150 1.30 8.60 -18.40
C THR A 150 2.65 8.00 -18.85
N GLU A 151 3.78 8.44 -18.28
CA GLU A 151 5.12 7.90 -18.54
C GLU A 151 5.24 6.40 -18.16
N ASP A 152 4.47 5.93 -17.19
CA ASP A 152 4.51 4.53 -16.74
C ASP A 152 3.79 3.57 -17.71
N LEU A 153 3.13 4.09 -18.76
CA LEU A 153 2.47 3.26 -19.77
C LEU A 153 3.41 2.24 -20.42
N ASP A 154 4.69 2.60 -20.59
CA ASP A 154 5.69 1.71 -21.18
C ASP A 154 6.03 0.51 -20.27
N LEU A 155 5.93 0.67 -18.93
CA LEU A 155 6.07 -0.46 -18.00
C LEU A 155 4.95 -1.49 -18.21
N LEU A 156 3.76 -1.02 -18.55
CA LEU A 156 2.59 -1.87 -18.80
C LEU A 156 2.68 -2.54 -20.17
N ARG A 157 3.06 -1.79 -21.21
CA ARG A 157 3.27 -2.32 -22.57
C ARG A 157 4.37 -3.38 -22.61
N ALA A 158 5.43 -3.20 -21.82
CA ALA A 158 6.50 -4.17 -21.67
C ALA A 158 6.17 -5.31 -20.68
N ASN A 159 4.95 -5.35 -20.14
CA ASN A 159 4.47 -6.33 -19.16
C ASN A 159 5.40 -6.47 -17.93
N ARG A 160 6.01 -5.37 -17.51
CA ARG A 160 6.81 -5.28 -16.28
C ARG A 160 5.94 -5.18 -15.05
N ILE A 161 4.76 -4.59 -15.20
CA ILE A 161 3.69 -4.58 -14.22
C ILE A 161 2.45 -5.13 -14.91
N ALA A 162 1.92 -6.23 -14.37
CA ALA A 162 0.71 -6.86 -14.90
C ALA A 162 -0.53 -6.01 -14.56
N LEU A 163 -1.50 -5.99 -15.48
CA LEU A 163 -2.71 -5.17 -15.34
C LEU A 163 -3.60 -5.63 -14.16
N ASP A 164 -3.54 -6.91 -13.79
CA ASP A 164 -4.23 -7.46 -12.62
C ASP A 164 -3.70 -6.93 -11.28
N GLN A 165 -2.50 -6.33 -11.27
CA GLN A 165 -1.91 -5.64 -10.12
C GLN A 165 -2.34 -4.18 -10.02
N LEU A 166 -3.25 -3.71 -10.87
CA LEU A 166 -3.68 -2.32 -10.92
C LEU A 166 -5.12 -2.15 -10.44
N VAL A 167 -5.42 -0.96 -9.93
CA VAL A 167 -6.76 -0.53 -9.54
C VAL A 167 -7.00 0.89 -10.05
N THR A 168 -8.22 1.16 -10.48
CA THR A 168 -8.66 2.51 -10.83
C THR A 168 -9.22 3.21 -9.60
N LEU A 169 -8.71 4.41 -9.35
CA LEU A 169 -9.35 5.39 -8.48
C LEU A 169 -10.13 6.34 -9.38
N ARG A 170 -11.45 6.38 -9.24
CA ARG A 170 -12.30 7.14 -10.16
C ARG A 170 -12.42 8.59 -9.70
N ARG A 171 -12.82 9.45 -10.63
CA ARG A 171 -13.17 10.84 -10.29
C ARG A 171 -14.26 10.86 -9.22
N GLY A 172 -14.08 11.70 -8.22
CA GLY A 172 -14.98 11.87 -7.09
C GLY A 172 -14.85 10.80 -6.01
N GLU A 173 -13.92 9.85 -6.15
CA GLU A 173 -13.69 8.81 -5.14
C GLU A 173 -13.07 9.41 -3.87
N PRO A 174 -13.57 9.05 -2.67
CA PRO A 174 -12.94 9.45 -1.42
C PRO A 174 -11.61 8.70 -1.25
N VAL A 175 -10.57 9.48 -0.97
CA VAL A 175 -9.24 8.97 -0.69
C VAL A 175 -8.76 9.56 0.63
N GLN A 176 -8.23 8.69 1.50
CA GLN A 176 -7.58 9.13 2.73
C GLN A 176 -6.23 9.74 2.36
N SER A 177 -6.00 10.98 2.82
CA SER A 177 -4.66 11.56 2.84
C SER A 177 -4.02 11.26 4.19
N GLN A 178 -2.77 10.83 4.20
CA GLN A 178 -2.00 10.72 5.45
C GLN A 178 -1.74 12.08 6.11
N GLN A 179 -1.88 13.17 5.35
CA GLN A 179 -1.60 14.53 5.81
C GLN A 179 -2.86 15.30 6.23
N ALA A 180 -4.07 14.76 5.97
CA ALA A 180 -5.32 15.44 6.28
C ALA A 180 -6.26 14.54 7.07
N ASP A 181 -6.80 15.05 8.17
CA ASP A 181 -7.78 14.36 9.04
C ASP A 181 -9.14 14.09 8.37
N ARG A 182 -9.32 14.52 7.12
CA ARG A 182 -10.56 14.30 6.36
C ARG A 182 -10.24 13.69 5.00
N PRO A 183 -11.06 12.73 4.53
CA PRO A 183 -10.94 12.23 3.17
C PRO A 183 -11.10 13.40 2.19
N PHE A 184 -10.26 13.42 1.16
CA PHE A 184 -10.42 14.31 0.04
C PHE A 184 -11.01 13.55 -1.14
N PHE A 185 -11.72 14.26 -2.01
CA PHE A 185 -12.33 13.66 -3.19
C PHE A 185 -11.46 13.92 -4.41
N LEU A 186 -11.21 12.87 -5.19
CA LEU A 186 -10.40 13.00 -6.40
C LEU A 186 -11.09 13.90 -7.44
N LEU A 187 -10.33 14.81 -8.04
CA LEU A 187 -10.83 15.67 -9.12
C LEU A 187 -10.75 14.98 -10.48
N ASP A 188 -9.88 13.98 -10.60
CA ASP A 188 -9.53 13.24 -11.79
C ASP A 188 -9.52 11.72 -11.54
N GLU A 189 -9.51 10.95 -12.63
CA GLU A 189 -9.27 9.51 -12.57
C GLU A 189 -7.77 9.23 -12.46
N ARG A 190 -7.39 8.18 -11.73
CA ARG A 190 -6.01 7.74 -11.58
C ARG A 190 -5.90 6.22 -11.60
N ILE A 191 -4.84 5.69 -12.18
CA ILE A 191 -4.47 4.27 -12.04
C ILE A 191 -3.42 4.12 -10.95
N LYS A 192 -3.63 3.19 -10.01
CA LYS A 192 -2.71 2.89 -8.91
C LYS A 192 -2.32 1.42 -8.92
N ILE A 193 -1.10 1.11 -8.49
CA ILE A 193 -0.75 -0.27 -8.11
C ILE A 193 -1.63 -0.69 -6.92
N ARG A 194 -1.98 -1.97 -6.82
CA ARG A 194 -2.76 -2.49 -5.68
C ARG A 194 -1.98 -2.52 -4.39
N GLU A 195 -2.75 -2.50 -3.31
CA GLU A 195 -2.28 -2.77 -1.96
C GLU A 195 -2.68 -4.19 -1.55
N GLY A 196 -2.01 -4.74 -0.55
CA GLY A 196 -2.32 -6.06 0.00
C GLY A 196 -3.73 -6.09 0.61
N THR A 197 -4.35 -7.27 0.61
CA THR A 197 -5.69 -7.44 1.20
C THR A 197 -5.69 -7.05 2.67
N GLY A 198 -6.53 -6.08 3.04
CA GLY A 198 -6.63 -5.57 4.41
C GLY A 198 -5.45 -4.72 4.87
N THR A 199 -4.55 -4.32 3.95
CA THR A 199 -3.41 -3.47 4.25
C THR A 199 -3.30 -2.31 3.26
N GLN A 200 -2.49 -1.31 3.60
CA GLN A 200 -2.09 -0.25 2.65
C GLN A 200 -0.71 -0.56 2.03
N GLU A 201 -0.16 -1.74 2.31
CA GLU A 201 1.16 -2.10 1.81
C GLU A 201 1.10 -2.41 0.32
N CYS A 202 1.99 -1.83 -0.48
CA CYS A 202 2.11 -2.12 -1.89
C CYS A 202 2.28 -3.63 -2.14
N VAL A 203 1.52 -4.19 -3.08
CA VAL A 203 1.52 -5.64 -3.39
C VAL A 203 2.89 -6.16 -3.84
N PHE A 204 3.81 -5.29 -4.27
CA PHE A 204 5.18 -5.65 -4.67
C PHE A 204 6.21 -5.55 -3.54
N LEU A 205 5.82 -5.08 -2.35
CA LEU A 205 6.68 -5.19 -1.18
C LEU A 205 6.75 -6.67 -0.75
N ASP A 206 7.97 -7.16 -0.58
CA ASP A 206 8.24 -8.31 0.27
C ASP A 206 8.48 -7.77 1.68
N SER A 207 7.46 -7.87 2.52
CA SER A 207 7.44 -7.29 3.86
C SER A 207 8.39 -8.00 4.83
N GLU A 208 8.80 -9.24 4.53
CA GLU A 208 9.78 -9.99 5.33
C GLU A 208 11.21 -9.56 4.99
N GLN A 209 11.49 -9.32 3.70
CA GLN A 209 12.83 -8.98 3.21
C GLN A 209 13.05 -7.47 3.04
N PHE A 210 12.03 -6.65 3.30
CA PHE A 210 12.01 -5.21 3.02
C PHE A 210 12.39 -4.90 1.55
N ALA A 211 12.00 -5.79 0.63
CA ALA A 211 12.45 -5.77 -0.75
C ALA A 211 11.31 -5.44 -1.72
N CYS A 212 11.55 -4.50 -2.63
CA CYS A 212 10.62 -4.24 -3.73
C CYS A 212 10.88 -5.23 -4.87
N ARG A 213 9.87 -6.06 -5.19
CA ARG A 213 9.96 -7.09 -6.24
C ARG A 213 10.09 -6.52 -7.66
N ILE A 214 9.73 -5.26 -7.86
CA ILE A 214 9.84 -4.54 -9.13
C ILE A 214 10.83 -3.36 -9.05
N TYR A 215 11.84 -3.41 -8.17
CA TYR A 215 12.67 -2.21 -7.91
C TYR A 215 13.31 -1.60 -9.17
N GLN A 216 13.70 -2.44 -10.14
CA GLN A 216 14.27 -1.97 -11.42
C GLN A 216 13.21 -1.35 -12.34
N ASP A 217 11.99 -1.88 -12.29
CA ASP A 217 10.84 -1.48 -13.11
C ASP A 217 9.84 -0.61 -12.32
N ARG A 218 10.32 0.10 -11.30
CA ARG A 218 9.46 0.86 -10.38
C ARG A 218 8.83 2.08 -11.08
N PRO A 219 7.55 2.40 -10.85
CA PRO A 219 6.89 3.57 -11.44
C PRO A 219 7.58 4.90 -11.13
N VAL A 220 7.30 5.93 -11.93
CA VAL A 220 7.91 7.26 -11.77
C VAL A 220 7.65 7.85 -10.39
N GLN A 221 6.48 7.62 -9.79
CA GLN A 221 6.23 8.06 -8.41
C GLN A 221 7.18 7.38 -7.41
N CYS A 222 7.45 6.09 -7.56
CA CYS A 222 8.45 5.42 -6.70
C CYS A 222 9.87 5.94 -6.94
N ARG A 223 10.20 6.41 -8.15
CA ARG A 223 11.50 7.05 -8.45
C ARG A 223 11.61 8.44 -7.82
N ALA A 224 10.51 9.20 -7.83
CA ALA A 224 10.41 10.54 -7.25
C ALA A 224 10.26 10.53 -5.71
N GLN A 225 9.79 9.41 -5.14
CA GLN A 225 9.55 9.28 -3.70
C GLN A 225 10.86 9.34 -2.90
N ALA A 226 11.23 10.55 -2.51
CA ALA A 226 12.37 10.85 -1.65
C ALA A 226 11.88 11.16 -0.24
N CYS A 227 12.04 10.22 0.69
CA CYS A 227 11.63 10.41 2.09
C CYS A 227 12.41 11.52 2.82
N TRP A 228 13.42 12.10 2.17
CA TRP A 228 14.27 13.19 2.66
C TRP A 228 13.96 14.55 1.99
N ASP A 229 13.23 14.53 0.87
CA ASP A 229 12.86 15.73 0.11
C ASP A 229 11.61 15.46 -0.74
N SER A 230 10.53 16.19 -0.49
CA SER A 230 9.27 16.03 -1.19
C SER A 230 9.17 16.77 -2.53
N SER A 231 10.18 17.57 -2.90
CA SER A 231 10.16 18.44 -4.09
C SER A 231 9.78 17.69 -5.37
N ALA A 232 10.48 16.60 -5.68
CA ALA A 232 10.22 15.78 -6.86
C ALA A 232 8.81 15.16 -6.87
N THR A 233 8.30 14.72 -5.71
CA THR A 233 6.93 14.20 -5.61
C THR A 233 5.89 15.31 -5.83
N GLN A 234 6.15 16.53 -5.36
CA GLN A 234 5.25 17.67 -5.55
C GLN A 234 5.21 18.12 -7.01
N GLU A 235 6.36 18.17 -7.69
CA GLU A 235 6.44 18.45 -9.13
C GLU A 235 5.73 17.36 -9.94
N LEU A 236 5.96 16.09 -9.58
CA LEU A 236 5.31 14.96 -10.23
C LEU A 236 3.79 14.99 -10.06
N ALA A 237 3.25 15.48 -8.93
CA ALA A 237 1.82 15.60 -8.72
C ALA A 237 1.12 16.59 -9.67
N GLN A 238 1.87 17.42 -10.38
CA GLN A 238 1.36 18.32 -11.44
C GLN A 238 1.40 17.68 -12.84
N GLN A 239 1.98 16.48 -12.97
CA GLN A 239 2.07 15.75 -14.23
C GLN A 239 0.81 14.93 -14.49
N PRO A 240 0.47 14.63 -15.75
CA PRO A 240 -0.74 13.89 -16.10
C PRO A 240 -0.68 12.44 -15.63
N TYR A 241 -1.73 12.06 -14.87
CA TYR A 241 -1.96 10.69 -14.43
C TYR A 241 -2.34 9.78 -15.60
N LEU A 242 -1.94 8.51 -15.48
CA LEU A 242 -2.41 7.47 -16.36
C LEU A 242 -3.89 7.20 -16.09
N THR A 243 -4.66 6.99 -17.16
CA THR A 243 -6.10 6.73 -17.11
C THR A 243 -6.45 5.44 -17.86
N ARG A 244 -7.66 4.92 -17.63
CA ARG A 244 -8.25 3.81 -18.39
C ARG A 244 -8.36 4.13 -19.89
N ARG A 245 -8.49 5.40 -20.26
CA ARG A 245 -8.48 5.83 -21.67
C ARG A 245 -7.14 5.50 -22.34
N ASP A 246 -6.03 5.70 -21.64
CA ASP A 246 -4.70 5.38 -22.17
C ASP A 246 -4.49 3.87 -22.32
N LEU A 247 -5.08 3.08 -21.42
CA LEU A 247 -4.96 1.62 -21.38
C LEU A 247 -5.87 0.90 -22.39
N PHE A 248 -7.09 1.40 -22.58
CA PHE A 248 -8.13 0.73 -23.36
C PHE A 248 -8.51 1.50 -24.63
N ALA A 249 -7.62 2.36 -25.14
CA ALA A 249 -7.83 3.17 -26.34
C ALA A 249 -8.29 2.32 -27.55
N ASP A 250 -7.77 1.10 -27.66
CA ASP A 250 -8.06 0.18 -28.78
C ASP A 250 -9.36 -0.62 -28.60
N VAL A 251 -10.09 -0.42 -27.49
CA VAL A 251 -11.36 -1.11 -27.19
C VAL A 251 -12.48 -0.08 -26.90
N PRO A 252 -12.99 0.65 -27.92
CA PRO A 252 -13.96 1.73 -27.71
C PRO A 252 -15.23 1.31 -26.95
N LEU A 253 -15.75 0.11 -27.22
CA LEU A 253 -16.91 -0.43 -26.52
C LEU A 253 -16.71 -0.53 -25.01
N LEU A 254 -15.50 -0.93 -24.56
CA LEU A 254 -15.19 -1.01 -23.14
C LEU A 254 -15.14 0.38 -22.51
N LEU A 255 -14.58 1.36 -23.21
CA LEU A 255 -14.55 2.76 -22.76
C LEU A 255 -15.97 3.36 -22.65
N ASP A 256 -16.87 3.05 -23.58
CA ASP A 256 -18.26 3.49 -23.52
C ASP A 256 -18.98 2.89 -22.30
N LEU A 257 -18.77 1.60 -22.02
CA LEU A 257 -19.34 0.92 -20.85
C LEU A 257 -18.76 1.44 -19.53
N ILE A 258 -17.45 1.72 -19.49
CA ILE A 258 -16.78 2.38 -18.36
C ILE A 258 -17.40 3.76 -18.11
N LYS A 259 -17.63 4.53 -19.17
CA LYS A 259 -18.23 5.86 -19.07
C LYS A 259 -19.67 5.79 -18.55
N GLU A 260 -20.48 4.87 -19.05
CA GLU A 260 -21.84 4.63 -18.55
C GLU A 260 -21.82 4.21 -17.07
N HIS A 261 -20.93 3.30 -16.69
CA HIS A 261 -20.72 2.94 -15.29
C HIS A 261 -20.39 4.17 -14.45
N ASP A 262 -19.45 5.01 -14.90
CA ASP A 262 -19.02 6.17 -14.12
C ASP A 262 -20.13 7.20 -13.93
N GLN A 263 -20.97 7.39 -14.94
CA GLN A 263 -22.12 8.29 -14.88
C GLN A 263 -23.19 7.78 -13.92
N ARG A 264 -23.55 6.50 -14.03
CA ARG A 264 -24.63 5.92 -13.22
C ARG A 264 -24.19 5.63 -11.79
N CYS A 265 -22.94 5.23 -11.60
CA CYS A 265 -22.34 4.89 -10.31
C CYS A 265 -21.41 6.02 -9.84
N ALA A 266 -21.77 7.29 -10.06
CA ALA A 266 -20.98 8.44 -9.64
C ALA A 266 -20.91 8.57 -8.11
N PHE A 267 -19.73 8.89 -7.57
CA PHE A 267 -19.54 9.03 -6.11
C PHE A 267 -20.37 10.15 -5.48
N ALA A 268 -20.75 11.19 -6.24
CA ALA A 268 -21.68 12.20 -5.77
C ALA A 268 -23.08 11.63 -5.44
N ARG A 269 -23.52 10.57 -6.15
CA ARG A 269 -24.76 9.86 -5.84
C ARG A 269 -24.64 9.03 -4.57
N LEU A 270 -23.52 8.34 -4.41
CA LEU A 270 -23.22 7.57 -3.18
C LEU A 270 -23.19 8.49 -1.96
N ASP A 271 -22.44 9.59 -2.03
CA ASP A 271 -22.34 10.60 -0.96
C ASP A 271 -23.71 11.21 -0.63
N GLY A 272 -24.52 11.53 -1.63
CA GLY A 272 -25.90 12.01 -1.45
C GLY A 272 -26.80 11.01 -0.72
N ALA A 273 -26.75 9.72 -1.10
CA ALA A 273 -27.55 8.68 -0.46
C ALA A 273 -27.12 8.45 1.00
N ILE A 274 -25.82 8.46 1.29
CA ILE A 274 -25.29 8.32 2.66
C ILE A 274 -25.71 9.51 3.53
N LYS A 275 -25.65 10.74 3.02
CA LYS A 275 -26.09 11.94 3.75
C LYS A 275 -27.57 11.88 4.11
N LYS A 276 -28.44 11.54 3.15
CA LYS A 276 -29.87 11.35 3.41
C LYS A 276 -30.14 10.27 4.45
N LEU A 277 -29.41 9.15 4.37
CA LEU A 277 -29.52 8.06 5.35
C LEU A 277 -29.19 8.55 6.77
N ALA A 278 -28.13 9.35 6.91
CA ALA A 278 -27.73 9.95 8.18
C ALA A 278 -28.78 10.96 8.71
N GLU A 279 -29.31 11.82 7.84
CA GLU A 279 -30.35 12.81 8.17
C GLU A 279 -31.65 12.14 8.64
N ASN A 280 -32.02 11.01 8.04
CA ASN A 280 -33.24 10.26 8.36
C ASN A 280 -33.06 9.26 9.52
N GLY A 281 -31.90 9.28 10.20
CA GLY A 281 -31.62 8.37 11.32
C GLY A 281 -31.62 6.90 10.94
N ALA A 282 -31.10 6.57 9.76
CA ALA A 282 -31.00 5.23 9.19
C ALA A 282 -32.34 4.50 8.92
N ARG A 283 -33.46 5.23 8.82
CA ARG A 283 -34.80 4.64 8.64
C ARG A 283 -35.13 4.26 7.19
N GLU A 284 -34.44 4.83 6.21
CA GLU A 284 -34.73 4.67 4.78
C GLU A 284 -33.45 4.27 4.01
N PRO A 285 -33.01 3.00 4.10
CA PRO A 285 -31.79 2.51 3.44
C PRO A 285 -31.97 2.23 1.95
N ASP A 286 -33.21 2.26 1.43
CA ASP A 286 -33.57 1.76 0.11
C ASP A 286 -32.77 2.42 -1.02
N GLU A 287 -32.59 3.75 -1.00
CA GLU A 287 -31.82 4.45 -2.03
C GLU A 287 -30.35 3.99 -2.07
N LEU A 288 -29.74 3.78 -0.90
CA LEU A 288 -28.36 3.29 -0.82
C LEU A 288 -28.25 1.81 -1.23
N LEU A 289 -29.20 0.97 -0.80
CA LEU A 289 -29.25 -0.43 -1.19
C LEU A 289 -29.47 -0.60 -2.70
N GLU A 290 -30.37 0.18 -3.29
CA GLU A 290 -30.59 0.23 -4.74
C GLU A 290 -29.33 0.63 -5.49
N LEU A 291 -28.59 1.64 -5.01
CA LEU A 291 -27.31 2.05 -5.59
C LEU A 291 -26.26 0.93 -5.52
N LEU A 292 -26.12 0.26 -4.38
CA LEU A 292 -25.19 -0.85 -4.19
C LEU A 292 -25.53 -2.03 -5.11
N ASN A 293 -26.81 -2.40 -5.17
CA ASN A 293 -27.28 -3.51 -6.01
C ASN A 293 -27.13 -3.19 -7.50
N TYR A 294 -27.40 -1.95 -7.90
CA TYR A 294 -27.22 -1.51 -9.27
C TYR A 294 -25.74 -1.57 -9.69
N GLU A 295 -24.85 -1.02 -8.86
CA GLU A 295 -23.42 -0.97 -9.14
C GLU A 295 -22.83 -2.37 -9.30
N GLU A 296 -23.14 -3.27 -8.36
CA GLU A 296 -22.70 -4.66 -8.42
C GLU A 296 -23.27 -5.40 -9.65
N HIS A 297 -24.58 -5.29 -9.88
CA HIS A 297 -25.20 -5.96 -11.02
C HIS A 297 -24.60 -5.49 -12.35
N PHE A 298 -24.31 -4.18 -12.47
CA PHE A 298 -23.67 -3.61 -13.65
C PHE A 298 -22.30 -4.24 -13.89
N ARG A 299 -21.41 -4.25 -12.88
CA ARG A 299 -20.05 -4.79 -13.02
C ARG A 299 -20.07 -6.27 -13.35
N ASP A 300 -20.96 -7.05 -12.72
CA ASP A 300 -21.08 -8.49 -12.96
C ASP A 300 -21.62 -8.79 -14.35
N PHE A 301 -22.67 -8.08 -14.77
CA PHE A 301 -23.24 -8.23 -16.09
C PHE A 301 -22.21 -7.92 -17.18
N VAL A 302 -21.55 -6.76 -17.11
CA VAL A 302 -20.55 -6.37 -18.12
C VAL A 302 -19.35 -7.30 -18.10
N ALA A 303 -18.85 -7.69 -16.91
CA ALA A 303 -17.75 -8.63 -16.81
C ALA A 303 -18.09 -9.99 -17.45
N ALA A 304 -19.31 -10.49 -17.25
CA ALA A 304 -19.76 -11.73 -17.87
C ALA A 304 -19.88 -11.59 -19.40
N GLN A 305 -20.46 -10.49 -19.90
CA GLN A 305 -20.63 -10.28 -21.35
C GLN A 305 -19.30 -10.12 -22.10
N LEU A 306 -18.31 -9.50 -21.47
CA LEU A 306 -17.00 -9.21 -22.08
C LEU A 306 -15.89 -10.19 -21.64
N ASN A 307 -16.22 -11.20 -20.83
CA ASN A 307 -15.25 -12.13 -20.23
C ASN A 307 -14.10 -11.43 -19.49
N ILE A 308 -14.42 -10.39 -18.70
CA ILE A 308 -13.43 -9.67 -17.89
C ILE A 308 -13.06 -10.54 -16.69
N PRO A 309 -11.77 -10.92 -16.54
CA PRO A 309 -11.30 -11.67 -15.38
C PRO A 309 -11.61 -10.94 -14.06
N GLU A 310 -11.88 -11.70 -13.00
CA GLU A 310 -12.22 -11.14 -11.69
C GLU A 310 -11.13 -10.21 -11.15
N ASP A 311 -9.87 -10.63 -11.29
CA ASP A 311 -8.68 -9.87 -10.92
C ASP A 311 -8.47 -8.61 -11.77
N MET A 312 -9.13 -8.46 -12.91
CA MET A 312 -9.11 -7.24 -13.74
C MET A 312 -10.22 -6.26 -13.41
N ARG A 313 -11.27 -6.67 -12.69
CA ARG A 313 -12.43 -5.82 -12.38
C ARG A 313 -12.05 -4.55 -11.63
N PRO A 314 -11.14 -4.56 -10.63
CA PRO A 314 -10.74 -3.31 -9.97
C PRO A 314 -9.98 -2.35 -10.89
N LEU A 315 -9.31 -2.82 -11.94
CA LEU A 315 -8.76 -1.94 -12.98
C LEU A 315 -9.89 -1.39 -13.87
N VAL A 316 -10.83 -2.22 -14.30
CA VAL A 316 -11.88 -1.79 -15.23
C VAL A 316 -12.92 -0.88 -14.58
N PHE A 317 -13.44 -1.25 -13.41
CA PHE A 317 -14.56 -0.56 -12.75
C PHE A 317 -14.17 0.22 -11.50
N GLY A 318 -12.91 0.12 -11.06
CA GLY A 318 -12.48 0.67 -9.77
C GLY A 318 -12.98 -0.14 -8.57
N ARG A 319 -12.75 0.42 -7.38
CA ARG A 319 -13.26 -0.14 -6.12
C ARG A 319 -14.80 -0.14 -6.12
N SER A 320 -15.41 -1.20 -5.62
CA SER A 320 -16.88 -1.26 -5.54
C SER A 320 -17.41 -0.24 -4.53
N PHE A 321 -18.68 0.11 -4.62
CA PHE A 321 -19.29 0.94 -3.58
C PHE A 321 -19.26 0.24 -2.22
N ALA A 322 -19.50 -1.07 -2.19
CA ALA A 322 -19.45 -1.87 -0.96
C ALA A 322 -18.06 -1.80 -0.27
N ASP A 323 -16.98 -1.87 -1.04
CA ASP A 323 -15.60 -1.77 -0.52
C ASP A 323 -15.29 -0.39 0.09
N LEU A 324 -16.03 0.64 -0.31
CA LEU A 324 -15.79 2.02 0.09
C LEU A 324 -16.70 2.49 1.22
N LEU A 325 -17.81 1.80 1.49
CA LEU A 325 -18.69 2.12 2.62
C LEU A 325 -17.99 2.20 3.99
N PRO A 326 -16.95 1.39 4.31
CA PRO A 326 -16.23 1.52 5.56
C PRO A 326 -15.60 2.90 5.77
N LEU A 327 -15.28 3.64 4.71
CA LEU A 327 -14.80 5.02 4.80
C LEU A 327 -15.85 6.00 5.33
N TYR A 328 -17.12 5.60 5.29
CA TYR A 328 -18.27 6.33 5.81
C TYR A 328 -18.79 5.74 7.13
N GLY A 329 -18.07 4.78 7.73
CA GLY A 329 -18.51 4.10 8.94
C GLY A 329 -19.71 3.17 8.71
N ILE A 330 -19.89 2.67 7.48
CA ILE A 330 -20.97 1.74 7.12
C ILE A 330 -20.36 0.42 6.63
N THR A 331 -20.91 -0.70 7.04
CA THR A 331 -20.59 -2.03 6.50
C THR A 331 -21.85 -2.69 5.94
N VAL A 332 -21.66 -3.58 4.96
CA VAL A 332 -22.75 -4.37 4.38
C VAL A 332 -22.66 -5.79 4.94
N ARG A 333 -23.74 -6.25 5.57
CA ARG A 333 -23.91 -7.66 5.95
C ARG A 333 -24.88 -8.33 4.99
N ILE A 334 -24.56 -9.55 4.57
CA ILE A 334 -25.47 -10.40 3.82
C ILE A 334 -26.13 -11.35 4.82
N GLU A 335 -27.46 -11.32 4.87
CA GLU A 335 -28.26 -12.21 5.71
C GLU A 335 -28.41 -13.59 5.05
N ALA A 336 -28.92 -14.57 5.80
CA ALA A 336 -29.04 -15.96 5.32
C ALA A 336 -29.95 -16.13 4.09
N ASP A 337 -30.88 -15.19 3.86
CA ASP A 337 -31.76 -15.15 2.71
C ASP A 337 -31.15 -14.43 1.49
N GLY A 338 -29.91 -13.96 1.61
CA GLY A 338 -29.20 -13.19 0.58
C GLY A 338 -29.51 -11.70 0.58
N SER A 339 -30.37 -11.21 1.49
CA SER A 339 -30.64 -9.78 1.61
C SER A 339 -29.46 -9.02 2.20
N ARG A 340 -29.32 -7.75 1.79
CA ARG A 340 -28.27 -6.84 2.27
C ARG A 340 -28.80 -5.96 3.37
N VAL A 341 -28.06 -5.88 4.46
CA VAL A 341 -28.35 -5.01 5.60
C VAL A 341 -27.16 -4.08 5.82
N LEU A 342 -27.45 -2.79 5.98
CA LEU A 342 -26.45 -1.78 6.32
C LEU A 342 -26.25 -1.76 7.84
N VAL A 343 -24.99 -1.77 8.27
CA VAL A 343 -24.62 -1.76 9.69
C VAL A 343 -23.67 -0.58 9.93
N ALA A 344 -24.03 0.29 10.88
CA ALA A 344 -23.14 1.35 11.34
C ALA A 344 -21.96 0.75 12.14
N THR A 345 -20.78 1.34 11.99
CA THR A 345 -19.52 0.82 12.56
C THR A 345 -19.01 1.67 13.71
#